data_AF-A0A315XJS6-F1
#
_entry.id   AF-A0A315XJS6-F1
#
_cell.length_a   1.000
_cell.length_b   1.000
_cell.length_c   1.000
_cell.angle_alpha   90.00
_cell.angle_beta   90.00
_cell.angle_gamma   90.00
#
_symmetry.space_group_name_H-M   'P 1'
#
loop_
_entity.id
_entity.type
_entity.pdbx_description
1 polymer ?
#
loop_
_entity_poly.entity_id
_entity_poly.type
_entity_poly.pdbx_seq_one_letter_code
_entity_poly.pdbx_strand_id
1 'polypeptide(L)' 'MEKKLGIYSLVASIVTSIIIVLFFYILADGKVSTNPEIYKPIDMYAGMAYTFVLSMIVSASIWPGIIEKKMKE' A
#
# COMPACT_ATOMS: atom_id res chain seq x y z
N MET A 1 9.39 -19.16 16.23
CA MET A 1 9.93 -17.95 15.56
C MET A 1 9.07 -17.51 14.39
N GLU A 2 8.56 -18.45 13.58
CA GLU A 2 7.69 -18.18 12.42
C GLU A 2 6.46 -17.32 12.71
N LYS A 3 5.76 -17.58 13.83
CA LYS A 3 4.56 -16.80 14.21
C LYS A 3 4.85 -15.32 14.43
N LYS A 4 6.05 -14.97 14.93
CA LYS A 4 6.47 -13.57 15.10
C LYS A 4 6.81 -12.94 13.75
N LEU A 5 7.52 -13.68 12.89
CA LEU A 5 7.89 -13.25 11.54
C LEU A 5 6.67 -12.93 10.67
N GLY A 6 5.63 -13.78 10.73
CA GLY A 6 4.37 -13.56 10.03
C GLY A 6 3.64 -12.29 10.48
N ILE A 7 3.60 -12.02 11.79
CA ILE A 7 2.97 -10.80 12.33
C ILE A 7 3.77 -9.55 11.91
N TYR A 8 5.10 -9.57 12.01
CA TYR A 8 5.92 -8.43 11.59
C TYR A 8 5.79 -8.16 10.09
N SER A 9 5.76 -9.20 9.26
CA SER A 9 5.58 -9.06 7.80
C SER A 9 4.21 -8.50 7.46
N LEU A 10 3.16 -8.93 8.16
CA LEU A 10 1.81 -8.43 7.97
C LEU A 10 1.69 -6.95 8.36
N VAL A 11 2.21 -6.57 9.54
CA VAL A 11 2.20 -5.17 9.99
C VAL A 11 3.01 -4.29 9.03
N ALA A 12 4.20 -4.74 8.63
CA ALA A 12 5.04 -3.99 7.71
C ALA A 12 4.35 -3.81 6.35
N SER A 13 3.66 -4.84 5.85
CA SER A 13 2.89 -4.79 4.61
C SER A 13 1.71 -3.82 4.69
N ILE A 14 0.96 -3.85 5.79
CA ILE A 14 -0.15 -2.93 6.01
C ILE A 14 0.36 -1.48 6.04
N VAL A 15 1.45 -1.22 6.76
CA VAL A 15 2.03 0.12 6.87
C VAL A 15 2.51 0.62 5.51
N THR A 16 3.25 -0.19 4.73
CA THR A 16 3.69 0.21 3.38
C THR A 16 2.52 0.44 2.44
N SER A 17 1.50 -0.43 2.47
CA SER A 17 0.30 -0.26 1.68
C SER A 17 -0.45 1.03 1.99
N ILE A 18 -0.62 1.36 3.27
CA ILE A 18 -1.27 2.61 3.69
C ILE A 18 -0.48 3.81 3.18
N ILE A 19 0.85 3.81 3.33
CA ILE A 19 1.70 4.91 2.84
C ILE A 19 1.53 5.09 1.33
N ILE A 20 1.58 4.00 0.56
CA ILE A 20 1.42 4.05 -0.90
C ILE A 20 0.04 4.59 -1.30
N VAL A 21 -1.02 4.17 -0.62
CA VAL A 21 -2.39 4.66 -0.88
C VAL A 21 -2.53 6.14 -0.53
N LEU A 22 -1.90 6.62 0.54
CA LEU A 22 -1.90 8.04 0.89
C LEU A 22 -1.19 8.87 -0.18
N PHE A 23 -0.04 8.39 -0.69
CA PHE A 23 0.63 9.03 -1.81
C PHE A 23 -0.25 9.08 -3.06
N PHE A 24 -0.91 7.97 -3.41
CA PHE A 24 -1.85 7.93 -4.52
C PHE A 24 -3.00 8.93 -4.32
N TYR A 25 -3.59 8.98 -3.12
CA TYR A 25 -4.69 9.89 -2.80
C TYR A 25 -4.29 11.35 -3.00
N ILE A 26 -3.15 11.78 -2.47
CA ILE A 26 -2.68 13.18 -2.61
C ILE A 26 -2.54 13.55 -4.09
N LEU A 27 -1.98 12.65 -4.91
CA LEU A 27 -1.80 12.89 -6.34
C LEU A 27 -3.13 12.89 -7.10
N ALA A 28 -4.03 11.98 -6.76
CA ALA A 28 -5.34 11.85 -7.40
C ALA A 28 -6.27 13.01 -7.03
N ASP A 29 -6.28 13.42 -5.77
CA ASP A 29 -7.08 14.55 -5.27
C ASP A 29 -6.68 15.86 -5.95
N GLY A 30 -5.38 16.06 -6.18
CA GLY A 30 -4.90 17.20 -6.96
C GLY A 30 -5.45 17.20 -8.40
N LYS A 31 -5.62 16.04 -9.03
CA LYS A 31 -6.20 15.91 -10.38
C LYS A 31 -7.70 16.12 -10.39
N VAL A 32 -8.42 15.52 -9.44
CA VAL A 32 -9.87 15.66 -9.26
C VAL A 32 -10.24 17.12 -8.99
N SER A 33 -9.53 17.77 -8.07
CA SER A 33 -9.76 19.18 -7.72
C SER A 33 -9.50 20.13 -8.87
N THR A 34 -8.56 19.82 -9.77
CA THR A 34 -8.22 20.68 -10.91
C THR A 34 -9.16 20.47 -12.10
N ASN A 35 -9.61 19.24 -12.36
CA ASN A 35 -10.45 18.91 -13.53
C ASN A 35 -11.61 17.98 -13.12
N PRO A 36 -12.62 18.51 -12.39
CA PRO A 36 -13.70 17.71 -11.83
C PRO A 36 -14.65 17.12 -12.89
N GLU A 37 -14.67 17.66 -14.11
CA GLU A 37 -15.46 17.12 -15.22
C GLU A 37 -14.86 15.85 -15.82
N ILE A 38 -13.54 15.68 -15.71
CA ILE A 38 -12.79 14.56 -16.30
C ILE A 38 -12.51 13.48 -15.26
N TYR A 39 -12.10 13.87 -14.05
CA TYR A 39 -11.76 12.94 -12.98
C TYR A 39 -12.82 12.97 -11.90
N LYS A 40 -13.48 11.84 -11.67
CA LYS A 40 -14.51 11.74 -10.64
C LYS A 40 -13.94 11.20 -9.33
N PRO A 41 -14.45 11.67 -8.17
CA PRO A 41 -14.08 11.11 -6.87
C PRO A 41 -14.30 9.59 -6.78
N ILE A 42 -15.34 9.07 -7.46
CA ILE A 42 -15.62 7.63 -7.48
C ILE A 42 -14.49 6.81 -8.11
N ASP A 43 -13.89 7.34 -9.20
CA ASP A 43 -12.77 6.68 -9.89
C ASP A 43 -11.49 6.75 -9.04
N MET A 44 -11.30 7.86 -8.32
CA MET A 44 -10.23 8.01 -7.34
C MET A 44 -10.35 6.98 -6.21
N TYR A 45 -11.53 6.82 -5.61
CA TYR A 45 -11.73 5.84 -4.52
C TYR A 45 -11.59 4.40 -5.02
N ALA A 46 -12.07 4.08 -6.22
CA ALA A 46 -11.84 2.78 -6.86
C ALA A 46 -10.34 2.52 -7.09
N GLY A 47 -9.62 3.54 -7.57
CA GLY A 47 -8.17 3.51 -7.73
C GLY A 47 -7.44 3.28 -6.40
N MET A 48 -7.85 3.96 -5.32
CA MET A 48 -7.28 3.76 -3.98
C MET A 48 -7.43 2.32 -3.49
N ALA A 49 -8.61 1.72 -3.66
CA ALA A 49 -8.85 0.33 -3.29
C ALA A 49 -7.98 -0.64 -4.11
N TYR A 50 -7.87 -0.41 -5.42
CA TYR A 50 -7.02 -1.20 -6.30
C TYR A 50 -5.52 -1.09 -5.92
N THR A 51 -5.03 0.13 -5.71
CA THR A 51 -3.65 0.40 -5.27
C THR A 51 -3.38 -0.22 -3.90
N PHE A 52 -4.33 -0.19 -2.97
CA PHE A 52 -4.21 -0.86 -1.68
C PHE A 52 -3.97 -2.36 -1.87
N VAL A 53 -4.84 -3.04 -2.62
CA VAL A 53 -4.75 -4.49 -2.84
C VAL A 53 -3.43 -4.86 -3.52
N LEU A 54 -3.04 -4.15 -4.59
CA LEU A 54 -1.78 -4.39 -5.28
C LEU A 54 -0.58 -4.19 -4.35
N SER A 55 -0.56 -3.09 -3.61
CA SER A 55 0.54 -2.82 -2.67
C SER A 55 0.62 -3.87 -1.58
N MET A 56 -0.52 -4.41 -1.12
CA MET A 56 -0.57 -5.43 -0.08
C MET A 56 -0.01 -6.76 -0.58
N ILE A 57 -0.38 -7.17 -1.80
CA ILE A 57 0.17 -8.36 -2.46
C ILE A 57 1.70 -8.23 -2.63
N VAL A 58 2.16 -7.12 -3.19
CA VAL A 58 3.60 -6.87 -3.42
C VAL A 58 4.36 -6.82 -2.10
N SER A 59 3.83 -6.10 -1.10
CA SER A 59 4.48 -5.98 0.21
C SER A 59 4.53 -7.32 0.93
N ALA A 60 3.47 -8.13 0.88
CA ALA A 60 3.43 -9.46 1.47
C ALA A 60 4.44 -10.41 0.81
N SER A 61 4.77 -10.22 -0.48
CA SER A 61 5.83 -10.97 -1.16
C SER A 61 7.25 -10.52 -0.78
N ILE A 62 7.45 -9.24 -0.45
CA ILE A 62 8.79 -8.65 -0.24
C ILE A 62 9.21 -8.69 1.24
N TRP A 63 8.30 -8.34 2.17
CA TRP A 63 8.64 -8.18 3.59
C TRP A 63 9.19 -9.43 4.29
N PRO A 64 8.68 -10.66 4.03
CA PRO A 64 9.24 -11.86 4.65
C PRO A 64 10.74 -12.01 4.36
N GLY A 65 11.16 -11.82 3.10
CA GLY A 65 12.57 -11.93 2.70
C GLY A 65 13.46 -10.86 3.35
N ILE A 66 12.96 -9.63 3.51
CA ILE A 66 13.70 -8.55 4.18
C ILE A 66 13.83 -8.82 5.69
N ILE A 67 12.75 -9.24 6.34
CA ILE A 67 12.71 -9.50 7.78
C ILE A 67 13.57 -10.72 8.13
N GLU A 68 13.50 -11.79 7.34
CA GLU A 68 14.36 -12.96 7.53
C GLU A 68 15.84 -12.62 7.43
N LYS A 69 16.23 -11.77 6.46
CA LYS A 69 17.61 -11.32 6.31
C LYS A 69 18.08 -10.52 7.54
N LYS A 70 17.24 -9.60 8.03
CA LYS A 70 17.56 -8.78 9.21
C LYS A 70 17.57 -9.54 10.54
N MET A 71 16.86 -10.67 10.64
CA MET A 71 16.83 -11.48 11.87
C MET A 71 17.96 -12.53 11.94
N LYS A 72 18.67 -12.76 10.83
CA LYS A 72 19.83 -13.65 10.76
C LYS A 72 21.17 -12.92 10.90
N GLU A 73 21.18 -11.61 10.69
CA GLU A 73 22.27 -10.70 11.12
C GLU A 73 22.15 -10.41 12.63
#